data_AF-A0A7C0Z212-F1
#
_entry.id   AF-A0A7C0Z212-F1
#
_cell.length_a   1.000
_cell.length_b   1.000
_cell.length_c   1.000
_cell.angle_alpha   90.00
_cell.angle_beta   90.00
_cell.angle_gamma   90.00
#
_symmetry.space_group_name_H-M   'P 1'
#
loop_
_entity.id
_entity.type
_entity.pdbx_description
1 polymer ?
#
loop_
_entity_poly.entity_id
_entity_poly.type
_entity_poly.pdbx_seq_one_letter_code
_entity_poly.pdbx_strand_id
1 'polypeptide(L)'
;MKKGVLFSLILVLIALIIFSILILQRETISFERKQLSLKQQLKDMDYAYNSIERSLHILADIATKRAIVSSLNRIVENGTFFGNNKTEDNLKNLVWNGTLNGEEISFMKNNTLNKTIKDLEYFYTLEPRKYNVSIGIHPENISITLNDAFHILFNTTVEVNISKKGVASMSRKLKILERISICNFEDPFYLINITEGKGSRGIKKSKYISNFTELILSGSGDGWCYGEITNNITSSEPERKIFFNKTINSNVDNFCGVIFENNLTQINTTYLKVSSVSNLTSYIGGTLLLSGEKGKVWNISNFLKHVENSWYANSTEGPSFFDRFEGKNYCSYCNGKDFGLETFVDKNYLLWLGISVGKDYSNTGYLYSNRTFGTDIGLNVSSTGVSAFKYFKIDSNSFGHYFE
;
A
#
# COMPACT_ATOMS: atom_id res chain seq x y z
N MET A 1 73.14 -71.83 -3.75
CA MET A 1 72.35 -71.15 -2.69
C MET A 1 72.29 -69.61 -2.75
N LYS A 2 72.91 -68.90 -3.71
CA LYS A 2 72.93 -67.40 -3.71
C LYS A 2 71.82 -66.70 -4.52
N LYS A 3 71.13 -67.37 -5.45
CA LYS A 3 70.11 -66.74 -6.33
C LYS A 3 68.68 -66.71 -5.75
N GLY A 4 68.24 -67.78 -5.06
CA GLY A 4 66.89 -67.86 -4.48
C GLY A 4 66.63 -66.88 -3.33
N VAL A 5 67.66 -66.60 -2.52
CA VAL A 5 67.61 -65.57 -1.46
C VAL A 5 67.47 -64.17 -2.08
N LEU A 6 68.16 -63.91 -3.20
CA LEU A 6 68.10 -62.62 -3.90
C LEU A 6 66.72 -62.38 -4.54
N PHE A 7 66.13 -63.40 -5.18
CA PHE A 7 64.76 -63.33 -5.71
C PHE A 7 63.71 -63.14 -4.62
N SER A 8 63.86 -63.81 -3.47
CA SER A 8 62.95 -63.63 -2.33
C SER A 8 63.05 -62.21 -1.75
N LEU A 9 64.26 -61.65 -1.67
CA LEU A 9 64.48 -60.28 -1.20
C LEU A 9 63.88 -59.24 -2.14
N ILE A 10 64.03 -59.43 -3.46
CA ILE A 10 63.38 -58.59 -4.49
C ILE A 10 61.85 -58.65 -4.36
N LEU A 11 61.29 -59.84 -4.15
CA LEU A 11 59.84 -60.03 -4.05
C LEU A 11 59.26 -59.38 -2.78
N VAL A 12 59.98 -59.46 -1.65
CA VAL A 12 59.64 -58.73 -0.41
C VAL A 12 59.71 -57.22 -0.63
N LEU A 13 60.74 -56.73 -1.34
CA LEU A 13 60.88 -55.31 -1.64
C LEU A 13 59.73 -54.78 -2.52
N ILE A 14 59.35 -55.53 -3.55
CA ILE A 14 58.21 -55.21 -4.42
C ILE A 14 56.91 -55.21 -3.61
N ALA A 15 56.70 -56.20 -2.73
CA ALA A 15 55.53 -56.26 -1.86
C ALA A 15 55.44 -55.05 -0.91
N LEU A 16 56.57 -54.62 -0.33
CA LEU A 16 56.63 -53.42 0.51
C LEU A 16 56.31 -52.15 -0.27
N ILE A 17 56.81 -52.02 -1.50
CA ILE A 17 56.50 -50.88 -2.38
C ILE A 17 55.00 -50.85 -2.70
N ILE A 18 54.41 -51.97 -3.12
CA ILE A 18 52.97 -52.04 -3.41
C ILE A 18 52.15 -51.69 -2.17
N PHE A 19 52.52 -52.22 -1.00
CA PHE A 19 51.84 -51.91 0.25
C PHE A 19 51.93 -50.42 0.62
N SER A 20 53.11 -49.79 0.40
CA SER A 20 53.29 -48.36 0.62
C SER A 20 52.41 -47.51 -0.31
N ILE A 21 52.28 -47.89 -1.58
CA ILE A 21 51.43 -47.21 -2.56
C ILE A 21 49.95 -47.32 -2.15
N LEU A 22 49.50 -48.49 -1.71
CA LEU A 22 48.12 -48.68 -1.24
C LEU A 22 47.80 -47.82 0.00
N ILE A 23 48.74 -47.69 0.94
CA ILE A 23 48.59 -46.81 2.10
C ILE A 23 48.51 -45.35 1.64
N LEU A 24 49.43 -44.91 0.78
CA LEU A 24 49.43 -43.54 0.25
C LEU A 24 48.14 -43.22 -0.49
N GLN A 25 47.65 -44.12 -1.34
CA GLN A 25 46.39 -43.93 -2.07
C GLN A 25 45.20 -43.80 -1.11
N ARG A 26 45.15 -44.63 -0.07
CA ARG A 26 44.10 -44.56 0.96
C ARG A 26 44.13 -43.21 1.70
N GLU A 27 45.30 -42.72 2.07
CA GLU A 27 45.46 -41.43 2.74
C GLU A 27 45.07 -40.26 1.84
N THR A 28 45.48 -40.27 0.57
CA THR A 28 45.11 -39.23 -0.40
C THR A 28 43.60 -39.18 -0.61
N ILE A 29 42.94 -40.33 -0.82
CA ILE A 29 41.48 -40.39 -0.98
C ILE A 29 40.78 -39.92 0.30
N SER A 30 41.27 -40.33 1.47
CA SER A 30 40.75 -39.88 2.77
C SER A 30 40.86 -38.36 2.93
N PHE A 31 41.98 -37.78 2.54
CA PHE A 31 42.24 -36.34 2.58
C PHE A 31 41.33 -35.56 1.61
N GLU A 32 41.21 -36.00 0.35
CA GLU A 32 40.32 -35.39 -0.64
C GLU A 32 38.86 -35.42 -0.18
N ARG A 33 38.40 -36.55 0.37
CA ARG A 33 37.05 -36.67 0.92
C ARG A 33 36.81 -35.71 2.09
N LYS A 34 37.79 -35.56 2.99
CA LYS A 34 37.71 -34.59 4.10
C LYS A 34 37.63 -33.15 3.58
N GLN A 35 38.48 -32.78 2.62
CA GLN A 35 38.44 -31.45 2.01
C GLN A 35 37.12 -31.17 1.30
N LEU A 36 36.60 -32.13 0.54
CA LEU A 36 35.32 -31.99 -0.15
C LEU A 36 34.15 -31.86 0.85
N SER A 37 34.17 -32.64 1.93
CA SER A 37 33.18 -32.54 3.01
C SER A 37 33.23 -31.17 3.70
N LEU A 38 34.43 -30.66 4.03
CA LEU A 38 34.59 -29.31 4.61
C LEU A 38 34.10 -28.22 3.65
N LYS A 39 34.45 -28.30 2.36
CA LYS A 39 33.98 -27.34 1.35
C LYS A 39 32.46 -27.34 1.23
N GLN A 40 31.83 -28.52 1.27
CA GLN A 40 30.37 -28.61 1.26
C GLN A 40 29.77 -28.00 2.52
N GLN A 41 30.32 -28.28 3.71
CA GLN A 41 29.82 -27.71 4.97
C GLN A 41 29.95 -26.18 5.02
N LEU A 42 31.02 -25.61 4.45
CA LEU A 42 31.17 -24.17 4.30
C LEU A 42 30.10 -23.58 3.38
N LYS A 43 29.83 -24.24 2.25
CA LYS A 43 28.79 -23.84 1.31
C LYS A 43 27.40 -23.91 1.95
N ASP A 44 27.12 -24.96 2.72
CA ASP A 44 25.86 -25.11 3.46
C ASP A 44 25.73 -24.03 4.55
N MET A 45 26.84 -23.65 5.20
CA MET A 45 26.84 -22.55 6.17
C MET A 45 26.53 -21.19 5.51
N ASP A 46 27.09 -20.93 4.33
CA ASP A 46 26.76 -19.72 3.55
C ASP A 46 25.27 -19.70 3.14
N TYR A 47 24.73 -20.83 2.67
CA TYR A 47 23.29 -20.95 2.40
C TYR A 47 22.43 -20.78 3.65
N ALA A 48 22.86 -21.30 4.80
CA ALA A 48 22.17 -21.10 6.06
C ALA A 48 22.17 -19.62 6.45
N TYR A 49 23.30 -18.93 6.30
CA TYR A 49 23.40 -17.48 6.53
C TYR A 49 22.44 -16.69 5.64
N ASN A 50 22.45 -16.93 4.32
CA ASN A 50 21.56 -16.24 3.38
C ASN A 50 20.08 -16.53 3.69
N SER A 51 19.77 -17.74 4.17
CA SER A 51 18.43 -18.10 4.63
C SER A 51 18.03 -17.37 5.92
N ILE A 52 18.95 -17.17 6.86
CA ILE A 52 18.71 -16.38 8.09
C ILE A 52 18.42 -14.94 7.70
N GLU A 53 19.25 -14.32 6.86
CA GLU A 53 19.06 -12.95 6.38
C GLU A 53 17.66 -12.76 5.77
N ARG A 54 17.28 -13.61 4.80
CA ARG A 54 15.93 -13.59 4.21
C ARG A 54 14.83 -13.78 5.25
N SER A 55 15.03 -14.65 6.23
CA SER A 55 14.06 -14.91 7.29
C SER A 55 13.87 -13.68 8.17
N LEU A 56 14.92 -12.92 8.48
CA LEU A 56 14.82 -11.70 9.28
C LEU A 56 13.97 -10.63 8.61
N HIS A 57 14.11 -10.44 7.29
CA HIS A 57 13.22 -9.57 6.50
C HIS A 57 11.75 -10.01 6.60
N ILE A 58 11.47 -11.30 6.43
CA ILE A 58 10.10 -11.85 6.54
C ILE A 58 9.55 -11.70 7.97
N LEU A 59 10.34 -11.99 8.99
CA LEU A 59 9.93 -11.88 10.39
C LEU A 59 9.63 -10.44 10.78
N ALA A 60 10.40 -9.47 10.29
CA ALA A 60 10.13 -8.05 10.50
C ALA A 60 8.80 -7.60 9.90
N ASP A 61 8.51 -8.00 8.66
CA ASP A 61 7.22 -7.75 7.99
C ASP A 61 6.05 -8.37 8.78
N ILE A 62 6.14 -9.66 9.11
CA ILE A 62 5.08 -10.37 9.84
C ILE A 62 4.86 -9.78 11.24
N ALA A 63 5.93 -9.52 12.00
CA ALA A 63 5.83 -8.97 13.34
C ALA A 63 5.19 -7.58 13.33
N THR A 64 5.54 -6.73 12.37
CA THR A 64 4.93 -5.40 12.24
C THR A 64 3.46 -5.48 11.85
N LYS A 65 3.09 -6.35 10.91
CA LYS A 65 1.68 -6.58 10.55
C LYS A 65 0.86 -7.09 11.74
N ARG A 66 1.42 -8.01 12.54
CA ARG A 66 0.78 -8.51 13.77
C ARG A 66 0.61 -7.40 14.81
N ALA A 67 1.60 -6.53 14.98
CA ALA A 67 1.51 -5.38 15.87
C ALA A 67 0.40 -4.41 15.44
N ILE A 68 0.26 -4.13 14.13
CA ILE A 68 -0.82 -3.30 13.57
C ILE A 68 -2.19 -3.92 13.86
N VAL A 69 -2.39 -5.20 13.53
CA VAL A 69 -3.67 -5.89 13.79
C VAL A 69 -4.00 -5.92 15.29
N SER A 70 -3.00 -6.20 16.13
CA SER A 70 -3.18 -6.20 17.59
C SER A 70 -3.56 -4.82 18.13
N SER A 71 -2.99 -3.77 17.53
CA SER A 71 -3.33 -2.37 17.85
C SER A 71 -4.77 -2.05 17.45
N LEU A 72 -5.18 -2.45 16.24
CA LEU A 72 -6.56 -2.27 15.77
C LEU A 72 -7.57 -2.99 16.68
N ASN A 73 -7.30 -4.25 17.03
CA ASN A 73 -8.15 -5.01 17.95
C ASN A 73 -8.26 -4.33 19.32
N ARG A 74 -7.14 -3.84 19.87
CA ARG A 74 -7.13 -3.13 21.16
C ARG A 74 -7.96 -1.85 21.10
N ILE A 75 -7.85 -1.10 20.00
CA ILE A 75 -8.64 0.11 19.73
C ILE A 75 -10.13 -0.24 19.70
N VAL A 76 -10.52 -1.30 18.97
CA VAL A 76 -11.93 -1.76 18.90
C VAL A 76 -12.46 -2.22 20.26
N GLU A 77 -11.70 -3.02 21.00
CA GLU A 77 -12.12 -3.58 22.29
C GLU A 77 -12.30 -2.51 23.37
N ASN A 78 -11.43 -1.50 23.40
CA ASN A 78 -11.47 -0.45 24.41
C ASN A 78 -12.23 0.82 24.00
N GLY A 79 -12.39 1.04 22.70
CA GLY A 79 -12.87 2.32 22.17
C GLY A 79 -11.89 3.48 22.35
N THR A 80 -10.61 3.22 22.68
CA THR A 80 -9.61 4.27 22.95
C THR A 80 -8.48 4.23 21.93
N PHE A 81 -8.22 5.37 21.29
CA PHE A 81 -7.07 5.60 20.42
C PHE A 81 -5.74 5.67 21.19
N PHE A 82 -4.63 5.63 20.46
CA PHE A 82 -3.31 5.90 21.00
C PHE A 82 -3.16 7.37 21.42
N GLY A 83 -2.25 7.62 22.36
CA GLY A 83 -1.88 8.98 22.74
C GLY A 83 -1.19 9.71 21.57
N ASN A 84 -1.27 11.04 21.59
CA ASN A 84 -0.67 11.89 20.55
C ASN A 84 0.81 11.60 20.31
N ASN A 85 1.17 11.42 19.04
CA ASN A 85 2.53 11.17 18.56
C ASN A 85 3.19 9.92 19.17
N LYS A 86 2.40 8.93 19.61
CA LYS A 86 2.91 7.70 20.23
C LYS A 86 2.82 6.49 19.31
N THR A 87 2.28 6.61 18.10
CA THR A 87 2.07 5.45 17.23
C THR A 87 3.37 4.71 16.91
N GLU A 88 4.44 5.44 16.58
CA GLU A 88 5.75 4.86 16.26
C GLU A 88 6.32 4.05 17.44
N ASP A 89 6.35 4.66 18.64
CA ASP A 89 6.86 4.04 19.86
C ASP A 89 6.00 2.86 20.32
N ASN A 90 4.67 2.98 20.19
CA ASN A 90 3.73 1.92 20.55
C ASN A 90 3.89 0.71 19.62
N LEU A 91 3.98 0.93 18.30
CA LEU A 91 4.23 -0.15 17.35
C LEU A 91 5.60 -0.79 17.58
N LYS A 92 6.64 0.01 17.86
CA LYS A 92 7.99 -0.49 18.19
C LYS A 92 7.95 -1.40 19.42
N ASN A 93 7.32 -0.95 20.49
CA ASN A 93 7.19 -1.72 21.73
C ASN A 93 6.36 -2.99 21.53
N LEU A 94 5.30 -2.93 20.73
CA LEU A 94 4.51 -4.11 20.39
C LEU A 94 5.30 -5.13 19.58
N VAL A 95 6.03 -4.69 18.54
CA VAL A 95 6.84 -5.59 17.72
C VAL A 95 7.90 -6.31 18.56
N TRP A 96 8.56 -5.62 19.49
CA TRP A 96 9.65 -6.18 20.26
C TRP A 96 9.20 -6.91 21.54
N ASN A 97 8.43 -6.24 22.40
CA ASN A 97 8.01 -6.73 23.71
C ASN A 97 6.59 -7.31 23.73
N GLY A 98 5.75 -6.97 22.77
CA GLY A 98 4.34 -7.41 22.74
C GLY A 98 3.45 -6.65 23.73
N THR A 99 3.91 -5.51 24.23
CA THR A 99 3.24 -4.72 25.26
C THR A 99 2.82 -3.35 24.73
N LEU A 100 1.68 -2.85 25.18
CA LEU A 100 1.21 -1.48 24.96
C LEU A 100 0.97 -0.82 26.32
N ASN A 101 1.59 0.34 26.60
CA ASN A 101 1.53 1.01 27.91
C ASN A 101 1.91 0.12 29.11
N GLY A 102 2.76 -0.89 28.91
CA GLY A 102 3.17 -1.84 29.94
C GLY A 102 2.24 -3.05 30.11
N GLU A 103 1.09 -3.09 29.43
CA GLU A 103 0.19 -4.25 29.42
C GLU A 103 0.52 -5.18 28.25
N GLU A 104 0.57 -6.50 28.49
CA GLU A 104 0.72 -7.49 27.42
C GLU A 104 -0.57 -7.60 26.59
N ILE A 105 -0.45 -7.56 25.26
CA ILE A 105 -1.59 -7.80 24.36
C ILE A 105 -1.63 -9.29 23.98
N SER A 106 -2.79 -9.92 24.17
CA SER A 106 -3.03 -11.35 23.90
C SER A 106 -2.55 -11.79 22.50
N PHE A 107 -2.88 -11.04 21.45
CA PHE A 107 -2.51 -11.35 20.07
C PHE A 107 -1.00 -11.31 19.79
N MET A 108 -0.24 -10.56 20.60
CA MET A 108 1.22 -10.47 20.50
C MET A 108 1.96 -11.49 21.37
N LYS A 109 1.26 -12.16 22.30
CA LYS A 109 1.85 -13.20 23.14
C LYS A 109 2.45 -14.31 22.27
N ASN A 110 3.74 -14.60 22.48
CA ASN A 110 4.54 -15.53 21.65
C ASN A 110 4.69 -15.16 20.16
N ASN A 111 4.22 -14.00 19.74
CA ASN A 111 4.22 -13.56 18.34
C ASN A 111 5.14 -12.35 18.09
N THR A 112 5.94 -11.97 19.08
CA THR A 112 6.89 -10.85 19.00
C THR A 112 8.11 -11.20 18.16
N LEU A 113 8.75 -10.16 17.60
CA LEU A 113 9.98 -10.32 16.83
C LEU A 113 11.08 -11.00 17.66
N ASN A 114 11.28 -10.55 18.90
CA ASN A 114 12.25 -11.12 19.83
C ASN A 114 12.01 -12.63 20.05
N LYS A 115 10.76 -13.05 20.26
CA LYS A 115 10.43 -14.48 20.42
C LYS A 115 10.72 -15.26 19.15
N THR A 116 10.28 -14.77 17.99
CA THR A 116 10.49 -15.46 16.71
C THR A 116 11.96 -15.57 16.30
N ILE A 117 12.79 -14.59 16.68
CA ILE A 117 14.24 -14.65 16.48
C ILE A 117 14.85 -15.75 17.34
N LYS A 118 14.47 -15.85 18.62
CA LYS A 118 14.93 -16.95 19.50
C LYS A 118 14.52 -18.33 18.97
N ASP A 119 13.32 -18.42 18.40
CA ASP A 119 12.84 -19.65 17.77
C ASP A 119 13.64 -19.99 16.50
N LEU A 120 14.03 -18.98 15.72
CA LEU A 120 14.90 -19.14 14.56
C LEU A 120 16.31 -19.59 14.98
N GLU A 121 16.91 -18.97 15.98
CA GLU A 121 18.20 -19.39 16.55
C GLU A 121 18.14 -20.84 17.00
N TYR A 122 17.13 -21.20 17.79
CA TYR A 122 16.91 -22.57 18.26
C TYR A 122 16.77 -23.57 17.10
N PHE A 123 16.00 -23.23 16.06
CA PHE A 123 15.82 -24.07 14.88
C PHE A 123 17.13 -24.45 14.17
N TYR A 124 18.13 -23.58 14.18
CA TYR A 124 19.44 -23.86 13.59
C TYR A 124 20.36 -24.70 14.48
N THR A 125 20.11 -24.74 15.80
CA THR A 125 20.84 -25.61 16.74
C THR A 125 20.45 -27.09 16.61
N LEU A 126 19.25 -27.37 16.10
CA LEU A 126 18.73 -28.73 15.97
C LEU A 126 19.45 -29.56 14.90
N GLU A 127 19.36 -30.88 15.04
CA GLU A 127 19.81 -31.84 14.04
C GLU A 127 18.98 -31.71 12.75
N PRO A 128 19.59 -31.89 11.55
CA PRO A 128 20.99 -32.28 11.29
C PRO A 128 21.98 -31.11 11.19
N ARG A 129 21.52 -29.87 11.44
CA ARG A 129 22.26 -28.65 11.11
C ARG A 129 23.38 -28.37 12.10
N LYS A 130 23.05 -28.35 13.39
CA LYS A 130 23.98 -28.09 14.51
C LYS A 130 24.80 -26.81 14.32
N TYR A 131 24.17 -25.74 13.86
CA TYR A 131 24.80 -24.42 13.86
C TYR A 131 24.56 -23.73 15.19
N ASN A 132 25.57 -23.06 15.73
CA ASN A 132 25.39 -22.11 16.80
C ASN A 132 25.16 -20.74 16.15
N VAL A 133 23.92 -20.25 16.25
CA VAL A 133 23.45 -19.00 15.67
C VAL A 133 23.10 -18.05 16.80
N SER A 134 23.58 -16.81 16.70
CA SER A 134 23.20 -15.70 17.56
C SER A 134 22.90 -14.47 16.72
N ILE A 135 21.75 -13.87 16.98
CA ILE A 135 21.17 -12.75 16.23
C ILE A 135 20.95 -11.62 17.24
N GLY A 136 21.87 -10.66 17.24
CA GLY A 136 21.81 -9.48 18.09
C GLY A 136 20.99 -8.37 17.44
N ILE A 137 19.83 -8.04 18.02
CA ILE A 137 19.08 -6.82 17.69
C ILE A 137 18.97 -5.96 18.95
N HIS A 138 19.39 -4.71 18.84
CA HIS A 138 19.17 -3.73 19.90
C HIS A 138 17.82 -3.04 19.67
N PRO A 139 16.90 -3.04 20.66
CA PRO A 139 15.57 -2.44 20.50
C PRO A 139 15.64 -0.95 20.19
N GLU A 140 16.62 -0.26 20.76
CA GLU A 140 16.99 1.15 20.49
C GLU A 140 17.05 1.44 18.98
N ASN A 141 17.65 0.52 18.20
CA ASN A 141 17.89 0.68 16.77
C ASN A 141 16.68 0.38 15.89
N ILE A 142 15.59 -0.15 16.45
CA ILE A 142 14.35 -0.40 15.71
C ILE A 142 13.63 0.92 15.52
N SER A 143 13.30 1.22 14.27
CA SER A 143 12.49 2.37 13.87
C SER A 143 11.32 1.91 13.00
N ILE A 144 10.14 2.47 13.26
CA ILE A 144 8.90 2.23 12.52
C ILE A 144 8.34 3.61 12.17
N THR A 145 8.38 3.95 10.89
CA THR A 145 7.97 5.28 10.40
C THR A 145 7.09 5.17 9.16
N LEU A 146 6.41 6.24 8.78
CA LEU A 146 5.68 6.28 7.51
C LEU A 146 6.66 6.45 6.33
N ASN A 147 6.55 5.57 5.33
CA ASN A 147 7.29 5.68 4.07
C ASN A 147 6.53 6.52 3.04
N ASP A 148 5.24 6.23 2.89
CA ASP A 148 4.27 6.93 2.04
C ASP A 148 2.84 6.68 2.58
N ALA A 149 1.81 7.24 1.92
CA ALA A 149 0.42 7.07 2.34
C ALA A 149 -0.02 5.62 2.55
N PHE A 150 0.56 4.66 1.85
CA PHE A 150 0.14 3.25 1.86
C PHE A 150 1.19 2.29 2.40
N HIS A 151 2.33 2.79 2.92
CA HIS A 151 3.40 1.94 3.40
C HIS A 151 4.08 2.48 4.66
N ILE A 152 4.37 1.55 5.56
CA ILE A 152 5.21 1.75 6.75
C ILE A 152 6.62 1.24 6.44
N LEU A 153 7.63 1.94 6.95
CA LEU A 153 9.02 1.52 6.90
C LEU A 153 9.43 0.95 8.26
N PHE A 154 9.83 -0.30 8.28
CA PHE A 154 10.56 -0.90 9.38
C PHE A 154 12.05 -0.88 9.07
N ASN A 155 12.87 -0.36 9.97
CA ASN A 155 14.31 -0.26 9.78
C ASN A 155 15.06 -0.59 11.06
N THR A 156 16.04 -1.49 10.97
CA THR A 156 16.93 -1.86 12.08
C THR A 156 18.28 -2.38 11.58
N THR A 157 19.28 -2.36 12.46
CA THR A 157 20.59 -2.98 12.24
C THR A 157 20.69 -4.23 13.10
N VAL A 158 21.11 -5.34 12.50
CA VAL A 158 21.19 -6.66 13.11
C VAL A 158 22.62 -7.19 13.01
N GLU A 159 23.11 -7.84 14.05
CA GLU A 159 24.37 -8.58 14.00
C GLU A 159 24.07 -10.08 14.00
N VAL A 160 24.49 -10.78 12.93
CA VAL A 160 24.28 -12.23 12.78
C VAL A 160 25.62 -12.94 12.91
N ASN A 161 25.68 -13.82 13.90
CA ASN A 161 26.81 -14.67 14.20
C ASN A 161 26.39 -16.12 13.96
N ILE A 162 27.04 -16.80 13.01
CA ILE A 162 26.83 -18.22 12.73
C ILE A 162 28.14 -18.98 12.86
N SER A 163 28.12 -20.11 13.55
CA SER A 163 29.31 -20.96 13.69
C SER A 163 28.96 -22.45 13.71
N LYS A 164 29.90 -23.27 13.24
CA LYS A 164 29.84 -24.73 13.34
C LYS A 164 31.19 -25.25 13.81
N LYS A 165 31.16 -25.97 14.93
CA LYS A 165 32.38 -26.49 15.59
C LYS A 165 33.18 -27.35 14.60
N GLY A 166 34.47 -27.03 14.45
CA GLY A 166 35.39 -27.75 13.55
C GLY A 166 35.26 -27.39 12.07
N VAL A 167 34.43 -26.40 11.72
CA VAL A 167 34.22 -25.96 10.33
C VAL A 167 34.63 -24.50 10.16
N ALA A 168 33.83 -23.57 10.69
CA ALA A 168 34.06 -22.13 10.58
C ALA A 168 33.13 -21.32 11.51
N SER A 169 33.44 -20.04 11.65
CA SER A 169 32.61 -19.02 12.29
C SER A 169 32.56 -17.77 11.42
N MET A 170 31.41 -17.10 11.41
CA MET A 170 31.15 -15.94 10.57
C MET A 170 30.27 -14.95 11.33
N SER A 171 30.64 -13.67 11.27
CA SER A 171 29.92 -12.57 11.90
C SER A 171 29.73 -11.45 10.87
N ARG A 172 28.51 -10.94 10.74
CA ARG A 172 28.18 -9.84 9.84
C ARG A 172 27.11 -8.94 10.43
N LYS A 173 27.23 -7.64 10.16
CA LYS A 173 26.19 -6.65 10.44
C LYS A 173 25.35 -6.45 9.18
N LEU A 174 24.03 -6.55 9.36
CA LEU A 174 23.01 -6.45 8.33
C LEU A 174 22.10 -5.27 8.62
N LYS A 175 21.60 -4.62 7.57
CA LYS A 175 20.54 -3.63 7.68
C LYS A 175 19.25 -4.24 7.15
N ILE A 176 18.25 -4.38 8.02
CA ILE A 176 16.93 -4.88 7.66
C ILE A 176 16.04 -3.67 7.41
N LEU A 177 15.63 -3.48 6.16
CA LEU A 177 14.78 -2.38 5.71
C LEU A 177 13.56 -2.96 5.00
N GLU A 178 12.43 -2.97 5.69
CA GLU A 178 11.18 -3.57 5.20
C GLU A 178 10.11 -2.52 4.95
N ARG A 179 9.53 -2.57 3.76
CA ARG A 179 8.43 -1.70 3.35
C ARG A 179 7.12 -2.48 3.42
N ILE A 180 6.36 -2.23 4.47
CA ILE A 180 5.13 -2.95 4.80
C ILE A 180 3.93 -2.20 4.23
N SER A 181 3.14 -2.85 3.38
CA SER A 181 1.90 -2.27 2.86
C SER A 181 0.81 -2.25 3.93
N ILE A 182 0.08 -1.14 4.03
CA ILE A 182 -1.09 -1.02 4.91
C ILE A 182 -2.40 -1.42 4.22
N CYS A 183 -2.36 -1.72 2.92
CA CYS A 183 -3.54 -2.14 2.17
C CYS A 183 -4.15 -3.40 2.80
N ASN A 184 -5.48 -3.45 2.84
CA ASN A 184 -6.30 -4.47 3.49
C ASN A 184 -6.31 -4.46 5.02
N PHE A 185 -5.54 -3.59 5.71
CA PHE A 185 -5.84 -3.32 7.11
C PHE A 185 -7.12 -2.53 7.25
N GLU A 186 -7.82 -2.76 8.35
CA GLU A 186 -9.01 -1.98 8.69
C GLU A 186 -8.62 -0.55 9.04
N ASP A 187 -9.46 0.41 8.68
CA ASP A 187 -9.28 1.81 9.04
C ASP A 187 -9.74 2.04 10.48
N PRO A 188 -8.82 2.39 11.42
CA PRO A 188 -9.17 2.59 12.82
C PRO A 188 -10.22 3.70 13.04
N PHE A 189 -10.27 4.73 12.16
CA PHE A 189 -11.29 5.76 12.27
C PHE A 189 -12.69 5.25 11.95
N TYR A 190 -12.78 4.41 10.94
CA TYR A 190 -14.05 3.84 10.52
C TYR A 190 -14.65 2.94 11.61
N LEU A 191 -13.77 2.18 12.25
CA LEU A 191 -14.14 1.23 13.29
C LEU A 191 -14.77 1.93 14.50
N ILE A 192 -14.12 2.92 15.12
CA ILE A 192 -14.64 3.55 16.35
C ILE A 192 -15.62 4.68 16.06
N ASN A 193 -15.19 5.72 15.33
CA ASN A 193 -15.92 6.99 15.27
C ASN A 193 -17.21 6.90 14.45
N ILE A 194 -17.31 5.89 13.58
CA ILE A 194 -18.33 5.80 12.55
C ILE A 194 -19.30 4.64 12.80
N THR A 195 -18.79 3.48 13.23
CA THR A 195 -19.63 2.29 13.45
C THR A 195 -19.74 1.85 14.90
N GLU A 196 -19.06 2.50 15.85
CA GLU A 196 -18.96 2.03 17.25
C GLU A 196 -18.51 0.56 17.34
N GLY A 197 -17.65 0.11 16.41
CA GLY A 197 -17.18 -1.27 16.30
C GLY A 197 -18.09 -2.23 15.54
N LYS A 198 -19.19 -1.75 14.95
CA LYS A 198 -20.20 -2.61 14.27
C LYS A 198 -19.88 -2.90 12.80
N GLY A 199 -18.92 -2.22 12.19
CA GLY A 199 -18.53 -2.44 10.79
C GLY A 199 -17.09 -2.03 10.51
N SER A 200 -16.40 -2.80 9.67
CA SER A 200 -15.03 -2.51 9.28
C SER A 200 -14.91 -2.12 7.81
N ARG A 201 -13.89 -1.31 7.50
CA ARG A 201 -13.53 -0.93 6.14
C ARG A 201 -12.04 -1.12 5.94
N GLY A 202 -11.69 -2.03 5.04
CA GLY A 202 -10.30 -2.23 4.64
C GLY A 202 -9.78 -1.07 3.79
N ILE A 203 -8.55 -0.64 4.04
CA ILE A 203 -7.85 0.37 3.25
C ILE A 203 -7.51 -0.24 1.88
N LYS A 204 -8.02 0.38 0.81
CA LYS A 204 -7.76 -0.03 -0.57
C LYS A 204 -7.29 1.16 -1.39
N LYS A 205 -6.09 1.07 -1.97
CA LYS A 205 -5.55 2.12 -2.82
C LYS A 205 -6.33 2.25 -4.13
N SER A 206 -6.62 3.49 -4.53
CA SER A 206 -7.25 3.79 -5.81
C SER A 206 -6.36 3.40 -7.00
N LYS A 207 -6.98 2.83 -8.04
CA LYS A 207 -6.31 2.59 -9.34
C LYS A 207 -6.24 3.83 -10.23
N TYR A 208 -6.99 4.88 -9.88
CA TYR A 208 -7.20 6.08 -10.71
C TYR A 208 -6.55 7.33 -10.11
N ILE A 209 -5.53 7.17 -9.27
CA ILE A 209 -4.76 8.29 -8.74
C ILE A 209 -4.22 9.11 -9.91
N SER A 210 -4.46 10.42 -9.90
CA SER A 210 -4.12 11.36 -10.98
C SER A 210 -4.89 11.21 -12.30
N ASN A 211 -5.92 10.34 -12.37
CA ASN A 211 -6.74 10.15 -13.56
C ASN A 211 -8.20 9.80 -13.20
N PHE A 212 -8.79 10.62 -12.34
CA PHE A 212 -10.20 10.46 -11.96
C PHE A 212 -11.15 10.93 -13.06
N THR A 213 -10.69 11.84 -13.91
CA THR A 213 -11.52 12.62 -14.81
C THR A 213 -10.78 12.86 -16.12
N GLU A 214 -11.52 12.85 -17.23
CA GLU A 214 -10.97 13.07 -18.57
C GLU A 214 -11.76 14.19 -19.26
N LEU A 215 -11.06 15.24 -19.72
CA LEU A 215 -11.66 16.37 -20.40
C LEU A 215 -12.04 15.96 -21.82
N ILE A 216 -13.33 16.07 -22.16
CA ILE A 216 -13.80 15.75 -23.51
C ILE A 216 -13.85 16.99 -24.39
N LEU A 217 -14.37 18.09 -23.83
CA LEU A 217 -14.51 19.36 -24.55
C LEU A 217 -14.62 20.55 -23.62
N SER A 218 -14.37 21.74 -24.19
CA SER A 218 -14.49 23.02 -23.51
C SER A 218 -15.30 24.01 -24.35
N GLY A 219 -15.90 24.99 -23.68
CA GLY A 219 -16.88 25.91 -24.24
C GLY A 219 -17.28 26.99 -23.24
N SER A 220 -18.49 27.51 -23.40
CA SER A 220 -19.08 28.53 -22.52
C SER A 220 -20.56 28.20 -22.29
N GLY A 221 -21.03 28.28 -21.06
CA GLY A 221 -22.36 27.79 -20.72
C GLY A 221 -22.79 28.18 -19.31
N ASP A 222 -23.88 27.55 -18.85
CA ASP A 222 -24.40 27.72 -17.49
C ASP A 222 -25.04 26.42 -17.00
N GLY A 223 -25.08 26.25 -15.68
CA GLY A 223 -25.63 25.09 -14.98
C GLY A 223 -24.71 23.87 -14.96
N TRP A 224 -25.23 22.76 -14.44
CA TRP A 224 -24.56 21.46 -14.44
C TRP A 224 -25.58 20.33 -14.72
N CYS A 225 -25.13 19.26 -15.38
CA CYS A 225 -25.88 18.00 -15.49
C CYS A 225 -24.91 16.82 -15.56
N TYR A 226 -25.26 15.72 -14.88
CA TYR A 226 -24.70 14.40 -15.14
C TYR A 226 -25.75 13.51 -15.80
N GLY A 227 -25.48 13.02 -17.01
CA GLY A 227 -26.47 12.28 -17.79
C GLY A 227 -25.90 11.54 -18.99
N GLU A 228 -26.72 10.65 -19.57
CA GLU A 228 -26.38 9.89 -20.77
C GLU A 228 -26.39 10.81 -22.00
N ILE A 229 -25.33 10.78 -22.81
CA ILE A 229 -25.25 11.64 -23.99
C ILE A 229 -26.06 11.06 -25.16
N THR A 230 -26.79 11.93 -25.85
CA THR A 230 -27.60 11.54 -27.02
C THR A 230 -27.67 12.67 -28.05
N ASN A 231 -27.81 12.29 -29.33
CA ASN A 231 -28.12 13.21 -30.42
C ASN A 231 -29.56 13.02 -30.93
N ASN A 232 -30.37 12.21 -30.25
CA ASN A 232 -31.76 11.98 -30.60
C ASN A 232 -32.67 12.87 -29.74
N ILE A 233 -33.42 13.76 -30.40
CA ILE A 233 -34.34 14.68 -29.73
C ILE A 233 -35.58 13.98 -29.16
N THR A 234 -35.96 12.81 -29.69
CA THR A 234 -37.12 12.01 -29.21
C THR A 234 -36.71 10.89 -28.26
N SER A 235 -35.59 11.06 -27.56
CA SER A 235 -35.07 10.07 -26.61
C SER A 235 -36.02 9.86 -25.43
N SER A 236 -36.10 8.62 -24.92
CA SER A 236 -36.77 8.31 -23.67
C SER A 236 -36.01 8.89 -22.47
N GLU A 237 -36.73 9.33 -21.44
CA GLU A 237 -36.18 9.96 -20.21
C GLU A 237 -35.23 11.15 -20.50
N PRO A 238 -35.66 12.18 -21.25
CA PRO A 238 -34.81 13.33 -21.59
C PRO A 238 -34.21 14.03 -20.35
N GLU A 239 -34.92 14.01 -19.22
CA GLU A 239 -34.50 14.58 -17.94
C GLU A 239 -33.24 13.93 -17.33
N ARG A 240 -32.78 12.78 -17.87
CA ARG A 240 -31.53 12.12 -17.49
C ARG A 240 -30.46 12.16 -18.58
N LYS A 241 -30.71 12.89 -19.67
CA LYS A 241 -29.88 12.87 -20.87
C LYS A 241 -29.33 14.23 -21.22
N ILE A 242 -28.11 14.23 -21.73
CA ILE A 242 -27.45 15.40 -22.29
C ILE A 242 -27.62 15.34 -23.80
N PHE A 243 -28.40 16.25 -24.36
CA PHE A 243 -28.59 16.35 -25.80
C PHE A 243 -27.45 17.13 -26.45
N PHE A 244 -26.95 16.69 -27.60
CA PHE A 244 -26.01 17.49 -28.38
C PHE A 244 -26.38 17.57 -29.85
N ASN A 245 -26.17 18.75 -30.44
CA ASN A 245 -26.34 18.97 -31.87
C ASN A 245 -25.56 20.21 -32.33
N LYS A 246 -25.20 20.30 -33.61
CA LYS A 246 -24.55 21.48 -34.17
C LYS A 246 -25.42 22.72 -34.03
N THR A 247 -26.69 22.60 -34.41
CA THR A 247 -27.66 23.69 -34.37
C THR A 247 -28.92 23.27 -33.63
N ILE A 248 -29.30 24.05 -32.62
CA ILE A 248 -30.55 23.84 -31.87
C ILE A 248 -31.66 24.69 -32.50
N ASN A 249 -32.67 24.01 -33.06
CA ASN A 249 -33.80 24.62 -33.77
C ASN A 249 -35.18 24.30 -33.14
N SER A 250 -35.20 23.57 -32.03
CA SER A 250 -36.39 23.00 -31.40
C SER A 250 -36.27 23.10 -29.88
N ASN A 251 -37.39 22.99 -29.17
CA ASN A 251 -37.38 23.07 -27.70
C ASN A 251 -36.66 21.85 -27.10
N VAL A 252 -35.60 22.12 -26.34
CA VAL A 252 -34.72 21.14 -25.70
C VAL A 252 -34.70 21.29 -24.18
N ASP A 253 -35.56 22.13 -23.61
CA ASP A 253 -35.60 22.42 -22.17
C ASP A 253 -35.96 21.19 -21.30
N ASN A 254 -36.52 20.14 -21.90
CA ASN A 254 -36.81 18.88 -21.21
C ASN A 254 -35.55 18.03 -20.95
N PHE A 255 -34.43 18.33 -21.63
CA PHE A 255 -33.18 17.64 -21.38
C PHE A 255 -32.49 18.19 -20.14
N CYS A 256 -31.77 17.34 -19.43
CA CYS A 256 -31.01 17.77 -18.25
C CYS A 256 -29.88 18.75 -18.64
N GLY A 257 -29.37 18.65 -19.87
CA GLY A 257 -28.26 19.44 -20.38
C GLY A 257 -28.21 19.45 -21.90
N VAL A 258 -27.73 20.54 -22.49
CA VAL A 258 -27.65 20.70 -23.95
C VAL A 258 -26.28 21.21 -24.40
N ILE A 259 -25.64 20.53 -25.33
CA ILE A 259 -24.34 20.93 -25.91
C ILE A 259 -24.51 21.29 -27.38
N PHE A 260 -24.07 22.48 -27.79
CA PHE A 260 -24.29 22.95 -29.16
C PHE A 260 -23.21 23.87 -29.71
N GLU A 261 -23.14 24.02 -31.04
CA GLU A 261 -22.25 25.01 -31.67
C GLU A 261 -22.98 26.35 -31.86
N ASN A 262 -24.22 26.29 -32.36
CA ASN A 262 -25.09 27.44 -32.57
C ASN A 262 -26.51 27.19 -32.04
N ASN A 263 -27.14 28.21 -31.46
CA ASN A 263 -28.54 28.17 -31.05
C ASN A 263 -29.36 29.22 -31.80
N LEU A 264 -30.55 28.82 -32.26
CA LEU A 264 -31.55 29.71 -32.85
C LEU A 264 -32.72 29.98 -31.90
N THR A 265 -32.68 29.37 -30.71
CA THR A 265 -33.71 29.41 -29.68
C THR A 265 -33.06 29.67 -28.31
N GLN A 266 -33.83 30.28 -27.40
CA GLN A 266 -33.43 30.45 -26.01
C GLN A 266 -33.46 29.08 -25.32
N ILE A 267 -32.43 28.78 -24.53
CA ILE A 267 -32.28 27.53 -23.79
C ILE A 267 -32.31 27.89 -22.31
N ASN A 268 -33.24 27.32 -21.55
CA ASN A 268 -33.42 27.61 -20.12
C ASN A 268 -32.89 26.49 -19.22
N THR A 269 -32.53 25.34 -19.79
CA THR A 269 -31.86 24.24 -19.08
C THR A 269 -30.33 24.44 -19.06
N THR A 270 -29.60 23.61 -18.33
CA THR A 270 -28.14 23.57 -18.34
C THR A 270 -27.63 23.48 -19.79
N TYR A 271 -26.67 24.30 -20.16
CA TYR A 271 -26.18 24.28 -21.54
C TYR A 271 -24.69 24.57 -21.68
N LEU A 272 -24.15 24.21 -22.83
CA LEU A 272 -22.77 24.51 -23.21
C LEU A 272 -22.65 24.77 -24.71
N LYS A 273 -22.23 25.99 -25.04
CA LYS A 273 -21.83 26.37 -26.39
C LYS A 273 -20.37 26.02 -26.63
N VAL A 274 -20.08 25.31 -27.72
CA VAL A 274 -18.76 24.74 -28.04
C VAL A 274 -18.37 25.05 -29.47
N SER A 275 -17.09 24.91 -29.81
CA SER A 275 -16.60 25.13 -31.18
C SER A 275 -16.90 23.98 -32.14
N SER A 276 -16.94 22.74 -31.62
CA SER A 276 -17.30 21.55 -32.38
C SER A 276 -17.93 20.50 -31.47
N VAL A 277 -19.05 19.92 -31.90
CA VAL A 277 -19.66 18.75 -31.23
C VAL A 277 -19.18 17.41 -31.79
N SER A 278 -18.27 17.39 -32.77
CA SER A 278 -17.82 16.15 -33.45
C SER A 278 -17.31 15.09 -32.47
N ASN A 279 -16.58 15.51 -31.44
CA ASN A 279 -15.96 14.63 -30.44
C ASN A 279 -16.99 13.89 -29.59
N LEU A 280 -18.24 14.34 -29.54
CA LEU A 280 -19.31 13.74 -28.73
C LEU A 280 -19.94 12.51 -29.39
N THR A 281 -19.76 12.34 -30.70
CA THR A 281 -20.35 11.21 -31.44
C THR A 281 -19.82 9.86 -30.98
N SER A 282 -18.58 9.78 -30.51
CA SER A 282 -17.99 8.55 -29.94
C SER A 282 -18.50 8.22 -28.53
N TYR A 283 -19.20 9.15 -27.87
CA TYR A 283 -19.68 8.98 -26.50
C TYR A 283 -21.18 8.72 -26.42
N ILE A 284 -21.90 8.61 -27.56
CA ILE A 284 -23.34 8.32 -27.60
C ILE A 284 -23.67 7.07 -26.77
N GLY A 285 -24.61 7.20 -25.83
CA GLY A 285 -24.99 6.14 -24.89
C GLY A 285 -24.09 6.05 -23.64
N GLY A 286 -23.01 6.81 -23.57
CA GLY A 286 -22.17 6.97 -22.37
C GLY A 286 -22.68 8.09 -21.47
N THR A 287 -22.34 8.03 -20.18
CA THR A 287 -22.67 9.09 -19.21
C THR A 287 -21.52 10.08 -19.05
N LEU A 288 -21.83 11.37 -19.18
CA LEU A 288 -20.86 12.45 -19.05
C LEU A 288 -21.34 13.47 -18.02
N LEU A 289 -20.38 14.19 -17.45
CA LEU A 289 -20.65 15.34 -16.61
C LEU A 289 -20.47 16.61 -17.44
N LEU A 290 -21.55 17.34 -17.62
CA LEU A 290 -21.59 18.67 -18.18
C LEU A 290 -21.54 19.72 -17.05
N SER A 291 -20.54 20.60 -17.11
CA SER A 291 -20.41 21.77 -16.24
C SER A 291 -20.42 23.02 -17.09
N GLY A 292 -21.62 23.58 -17.32
CA GLY A 292 -21.83 24.80 -18.08
C GLY A 292 -21.12 26.00 -17.47
N GLU A 293 -21.20 26.18 -16.15
CA GLU A 293 -20.55 27.30 -15.41
C GLU A 293 -19.03 27.37 -15.63
N LYS A 294 -18.39 26.22 -15.84
CA LYS A 294 -16.94 26.15 -16.14
C LYS A 294 -16.62 26.00 -17.60
N GLY A 295 -17.65 25.85 -18.42
CA GLY A 295 -17.47 25.64 -19.83
C GLY A 295 -16.82 24.30 -20.16
N LYS A 296 -17.07 23.20 -19.42
CA LYS A 296 -16.36 21.93 -19.65
C LYS A 296 -17.28 20.71 -19.59
N VAL A 297 -16.92 19.66 -20.33
CA VAL A 297 -17.55 18.33 -20.25
C VAL A 297 -16.51 17.26 -19.95
N TRP A 298 -16.85 16.39 -19.01
CA TRP A 298 -15.95 15.42 -18.42
C TRP A 298 -16.50 14.02 -18.54
N ASN A 299 -15.61 13.08 -18.83
CA ASN A 299 -15.84 11.68 -18.54
C ASN A 299 -15.33 11.40 -17.11
N ILE A 300 -16.24 10.96 -16.25
CA ILE A 300 -15.99 10.76 -14.81
C ILE A 300 -16.03 9.29 -14.40
N SER A 301 -16.00 8.38 -15.38
CA SER A 301 -16.15 6.93 -15.14
C SER A 301 -15.15 6.36 -14.12
N ASN A 302 -13.93 6.90 -14.09
CA ASN A 302 -12.89 6.49 -13.14
C ASN A 302 -13.20 6.97 -11.72
N PHE A 303 -13.69 8.21 -11.57
CA PHE A 303 -14.17 8.74 -10.31
C PHE A 303 -15.33 7.90 -9.74
N LEU A 304 -16.32 7.55 -10.57
CA LEU A 304 -17.45 6.71 -10.15
C LEU A 304 -16.98 5.37 -9.59
N LYS A 305 -16.11 4.68 -10.33
CA LYS A 305 -15.52 3.41 -9.88
C LYS A 305 -14.74 3.57 -8.58
N HIS A 306 -14.02 4.67 -8.39
CA HIS A 306 -13.31 4.94 -7.14
C HIS A 306 -14.27 5.04 -5.95
N VAL A 307 -15.37 5.79 -6.11
CA VAL A 307 -16.40 5.98 -5.07
C VAL A 307 -17.13 4.67 -4.78
N GLU A 308 -17.59 3.97 -5.82
CA GLU A 308 -18.28 2.67 -5.71
C GLU A 308 -17.44 1.64 -4.94
N ASN A 309 -16.14 1.60 -5.21
CA ASN A 309 -15.24 0.66 -4.57
C ASN A 309 -14.65 1.16 -3.24
N SER A 310 -15.04 2.37 -2.80
CA SER A 310 -14.62 2.95 -1.52
C SER A 310 -13.10 2.94 -1.38
N TRP A 311 -12.40 3.33 -2.45
CA TRP A 311 -10.95 3.41 -2.44
C TRP A 311 -10.44 4.66 -1.72
N TYR A 312 -9.13 4.67 -1.46
CA TYR A 312 -8.40 5.76 -0.83
C TYR A 312 -7.44 6.37 -1.83
N ALA A 313 -7.29 7.68 -1.75
CA ALA A 313 -6.26 8.46 -2.43
C ALA A 313 -5.25 8.98 -1.39
N ASN A 314 -4.02 9.22 -1.84
CA ASN A 314 -3.02 9.93 -1.06
C ASN A 314 -3.41 11.41 -0.94
N SER A 315 -3.12 12.02 0.20
CA SER A 315 -3.37 13.43 0.46
C SER A 315 -2.28 14.02 1.36
N THR A 316 -2.06 15.32 1.27
CA THR A 316 -1.22 16.06 2.22
C THR A 316 -1.99 16.51 3.46
N GLU A 317 -3.33 16.40 3.45
CA GLU A 317 -4.20 17.01 4.47
C GLU A 317 -5.00 15.99 5.28
N GLY A 318 -5.51 14.95 4.61
CA GLY A 318 -6.18 13.83 5.27
C GLY A 318 -5.26 13.11 6.25
N PRO A 319 -5.79 12.48 7.31
CA PRO A 319 -4.98 11.84 8.33
C PRO A 319 -4.19 10.68 7.74
N SER A 320 -2.91 10.62 8.09
CA SER A 320 -2.06 9.49 7.76
C SER A 320 -2.53 8.23 8.47
N PHE A 321 -1.98 7.07 8.10
CA PHE A 321 -2.28 5.84 8.82
C PHE A 321 -1.96 5.91 10.32
N PHE A 322 -0.92 6.64 10.72
CA PHE A 322 -0.59 6.83 12.13
C PHE A 322 -1.54 7.80 12.82
N ASP A 323 -1.92 8.91 12.18
CA ASP A 323 -2.93 9.84 12.71
C ASP A 323 -4.25 9.11 13.05
N ARG A 324 -4.60 8.09 12.24
CA ARG A 324 -5.77 7.24 12.44
C ARG A 324 -5.69 6.38 13.70
N PHE A 325 -4.51 5.90 14.08
CA PHE A 325 -4.32 5.22 15.37
C PHE A 325 -4.44 6.18 16.56
N GLU A 326 -4.18 7.47 16.35
CA GLU A 326 -4.17 8.50 17.41
C GLU A 326 -5.47 9.27 17.52
N GLY A 327 -6.48 8.92 16.72
CA GLY A 327 -7.75 9.62 16.77
C GLY A 327 -7.72 11.02 16.14
N LYS A 328 -6.64 11.42 15.46
CA LYS A 328 -6.49 12.71 14.76
C LYS A 328 -7.08 12.72 13.35
N ASN A 329 -8.05 13.59 13.09
CA ASN A 329 -8.68 13.77 11.78
C ASN A 329 -7.92 14.70 10.82
N TYR A 330 -6.60 14.84 10.99
CA TYR A 330 -5.75 15.73 10.19
C TYR A 330 -4.37 15.11 10.07
N CYS A 331 -3.62 15.44 9.02
CA CYS A 331 -2.29 14.89 8.84
C CYS A 331 -1.24 15.57 9.73
N SER A 332 -0.91 14.97 10.88
CA SER A 332 0.22 15.46 11.69
C SER A 332 1.58 14.93 11.23
N TYR A 333 1.58 13.88 10.41
CA TYR A 333 2.81 13.26 9.87
C TYR A 333 3.17 13.68 8.44
N CYS A 334 2.34 14.49 7.78
CA CYS A 334 2.54 14.81 6.36
C CYS A 334 3.70 15.77 6.12
N ASN A 335 3.87 16.85 6.91
CA ASN A 335 4.93 17.86 6.68
C ASN A 335 5.06 18.29 5.20
N GLY A 336 3.94 18.46 4.49
CA GLY A 336 3.92 18.79 3.06
C GLY A 336 4.09 17.60 2.09
N LYS A 337 4.14 16.36 2.60
CA LYS A 337 4.15 15.12 1.83
C LYS A 337 2.78 14.47 1.80
N ASP A 338 2.50 13.71 0.75
CA ASP A 338 1.23 12.99 0.57
C ASP A 338 1.19 11.68 1.38
N PHE A 339 1.31 11.77 2.71
CA PHE A 339 1.23 10.60 3.62
C PHE A 339 -0.18 10.36 4.16
N GLY A 340 -1.06 11.33 3.97
CA GLY A 340 -2.46 11.28 4.33
C GLY A 340 -3.23 10.30 3.46
N LEU A 341 -4.32 9.81 4.03
CA LEU A 341 -5.30 8.98 3.33
C LEU A 341 -6.62 9.72 3.29
N GLU A 342 -7.19 9.86 2.10
CA GLU A 342 -8.51 10.45 1.90
C GLU A 342 -9.44 9.50 1.16
N THR A 343 -10.72 9.63 1.46
CA THR A 343 -11.82 9.05 0.68
C THR A 343 -12.76 10.17 0.31
N PHE A 344 -13.59 10.00 -0.73
CA PHE A 344 -14.57 11.00 -1.17
C PHE A 344 -15.96 10.73 -0.60
N VAL A 345 -16.72 11.80 -0.38
CA VAL A 345 -17.29 11.97 0.96
C VAL A 345 -18.79 12.22 1.04
N ASP A 346 -19.45 12.91 0.12
CA ASP A 346 -20.84 13.29 0.39
C ASP A 346 -21.84 12.46 -0.41
N LYS A 347 -22.30 11.36 0.18
CA LYS A 347 -23.36 10.52 -0.41
C LYS A 347 -24.61 11.34 -0.75
N ASN A 348 -25.05 12.26 0.11
CA ASN A 348 -26.27 13.05 -0.15
C ASN A 348 -26.09 13.98 -1.34
N TYR A 349 -24.91 14.59 -1.45
CA TYR A 349 -24.56 15.42 -2.60
C TYR A 349 -24.39 14.59 -3.86
N LEU A 350 -23.73 13.43 -3.81
CA LEU A 350 -23.60 12.52 -4.95
C LEU A 350 -24.97 12.00 -5.44
N LEU A 351 -25.87 11.67 -4.51
CA LEU A 351 -27.26 11.34 -4.84
C LEU A 351 -28.01 12.52 -5.47
N TRP A 352 -27.82 13.74 -4.94
CA TRP A 352 -28.37 14.96 -5.54
C TRP A 352 -27.78 15.21 -6.95
N LEU A 353 -26.50 14.87 -7.15
CA LEU A 353 -25.83 14.94 -8.44
C LEU A 353 -26.30 13.88 -9.46
N GLY A 354 -27.22 12.99 -9.08
CA GLY A 354 -27.65 11.87 -9.92
C GLY A 354 -26.61 10.74 -10.02
N ILE A 355 -25.54 10.80 -9.24
CA ILE A 355 -24.51 9.77 -9.16
C ILE A 355 -25.02 8.64 -8.25
N SER A 356 -25.12 7.43 -8.82
CA SER A 356 -25.59 6.27 -8.08
C SER A 356 -24.57 5.85 -7.01
N VAL A 357 -24.92 6.10 -5.76
CA VAL A 357 -24.24 5.59 -4.56
C VAL A 357 -25.21 4.71 -3.78
N GLY A 358 -24.70 3.80 -2.94
CA GLY A 358 -25.57 2.91 -2.18
C GLY A 358 -26.50 3.71 -1.27
N LYS A 359 -27.79 3.72 -1.60
CA LYS A 359 -28.82 4.53 -0.91
C LYS A 359 -28.98 4.15 0.56
N ASP A 360 -28.65 2.90 0.91
CA ASP A 360 -28.76 2.37 2.26
C ASP A 360 -27.48 2.54 3.09
N TYR A 361 -26.36 2.94 2.47
CA TYR A 361 -25.14 3.25 3.21
C TYR A 361 -25.30 4.58 3.94
N SER A 362 -24.81 4.70 5.16
CA SER A 362 -24.72 5.99 5.84
C SER A 362 -23.67 6.87 5.16
N ASN A 363 -23.76 8.19 5.32
CA ASN A 363 -22.66 9.10 4.95
C ASN A 363 -21.35 8.63 5.62
N THR A 364 -21.45 8.08 6.83
CA THR A 364 -20.30 7.54 7.55
C THR A 364 -19.61 6.37 6.83
N GLY A 365 -20.29 5.64 5.94
CA GLY A 365 -19.71 4.65 5.01
C GLY A 365 -18.60 5.21 4.09
N TYR A 366 -18.64 6.52 3.83
CA TYR A 366 -17.76 7.29 2.97
C TYR A 366 -16.87 8.21 3.83
N LEU A 367 -15.80 7.67 4.44
CA LEU A 367 -14.95 8.38 5.42
C LEU A 367 -14.52 9.80 5.04
N TYR A 368 -14.69 10.70 6.02
CA TYR A 368 -14.43 12.13 5.99
C TYR A 368 -13.08 12.50 6.66
N SER A 369 -12.43 13.60 6.20
CA SER A 369 -11.63 14.49 7.07
C SER A 369 -11.09 15.80 6.43
N ASN A 370 -11.61 16.97 6.79
CA ASN A 370 -10.77 18.19 6.91
C ASN A 370 -11.07 18.92 8.21
N ARG A 371 -10.04 19.51 8.81
CA ARG A 371 -10.22 20.52 9.85
C ARG A 371 -10.82 21.79 9.24
N THR A 372 -12.00 22.15 9.73
CA THR A 372 -12.40 23.56 9.88
C THR A 372 -11.33 24.30 10.67
N PHE A 373 -10.59 25.23 10.05
CA PHE A 373 -10.20 26.54 10.59
C PHE A 373 -9.47 27.35 9.50
N GLY A 374 -10.09 28.45 9.04
CA GLY A 374 -9.43 29.68 8.61
C GLY A 374 -8.59 29.69 7.31
N THR A 375 -9.00 30.58 6.40
CA THR A 375 -8.20 31.26 5.33
C THR A 375 -7.79 30.47 4.07
N ASP A 376 -8.60 30.68 3.02
CA ASP A 376 -8.28 31.14 1.64
C ASP A 376 -6.86 30.97 1.08
N ILE A 377 -6.68 30.10 0.05
CA ILE A 377 -5.57 30.07 -0.95
C ILE A 377 -6.05 29.12 -2.10
N GLY A 378 -6.29 29.50 -3.36
CA GLY A 378 -5.42 30.14 -4.35
C GLY A 378 -4.61 29.09 -5.13
N LEU A 379 -5.06 28.61 -6.30
CA LEU A 379 -4.31 27.70 -7.18
C LEU A 379 -3.83 28.39 -8.47
N ASN A 380 -2.57 28.11 -8.83
CA ASN A 380 -1.81 28.71 -9.92
C ASN A 380 -1.82 27.84 -11.18
N VAL A 381 -1.68 28.49 -12.33
CA VAL A 381 -1.89 27.97 -13.69
C VAL A 381 -0.60 27.33 -14.23
N SER A 382 -0.28 26.10 -13.84
CA SER A 382 0.73 25.31 -14.57
C SER A 382 0.59 23.81 -14.32
N SER A 383 0.54 23.07 -15.42
CA SER A 383 0.44 21.62 -15.53
C SER A 383 1.61 20.88 -14.85
N THR A 384 1.53 20.61 -13.55
CA THR A 384 2.26 19.55 -12.83
C THR A 384 1.66 19.37 -11.44
N GLY A 385 1.15 18.17 -11.11
CA GLY A 385 0.98 17.70 -9.72
C GLY A 385 -0.04 18.44 -8.85
N VAL A 386 -1.10 17.74 -8.45
CA VAL A 386 -2.09 18.25 -7.49
C VAL A 386 -1.43 18.43 -6.13
N SER A 387 -1.50 19.65 -5.58
CA SER A 387 -1.15 19.93 -4.19
C SER A 387 -2.44 20.00 -3.36
N ALA A 388 -2.47 19.21 -2.28
CA ALA A 388 -3.32 19.39 -1.10
C ALA A 388 -4.83 19.61 -1.31
N PHE A 389 -5.62 18.54 -1.15
CA PHE A 389 -7.08 18.60 -1.12
C PHE A 389 -7.58 19.13 0.25
N LYS A 390 -7.83 20.44 0.33
CA LYS A 390 -8.67 21.05 1.39
C LYS A 390 -10.12 20.69 1.12
N TYR A 391 -10.80 19.98 2.02
CA TYR A 391 -12.24 19.76 1.86
C TYR A 391 -12.99 21.10 1.90
N PHE A 392 -13.76 21.33 0.84
CA PHE A 392 -14.65 22.45 0.62
C PHE A 392 -16.10 22.10 1.00
N LYS A 393 -16.81 23.09 1.54
CA LYS A 393 -18.22 23.29 1.22
C LYS A 393 -18.29 23.55 -0.28
N ILE A 394 -18.83 22.62 -1.06
CA ILE A 394 -19.07 22.85 -2.49
C ILE A 394 -20.36 23.66 -2.61
N ASP A 395 -20.22 24.99 -2.66
CA ASP A 395 -21.23 25.80 -3.34
C ASP A 395 -21.03 25.69 -4.86
N SER A 396 -22.00 26.16 -5.64
CA SER A 396 -22.00 26.06 -7.11
C SER A 396 -20.66 26.52 -7.73
N ASN A 397 -20.00 27.52 -7.15
CA ASN A 397 -18.73 28.05 -7.64
C ASN A 397 -17.55 27.07 -7.54
N SER A 398 -17.59 26.11 -6.61
CA SER A 398 -16.46 25.25 -6.26
C SER A 398 -16.43 23.92 -7.03
N PHE A 399 -17.59 23.42 -7.49
CA PHE A 399 -17.72 22.15 -8.23
C PHE A 399 -16.91 22.15 -9.52
N GLY A 400 -16.84 23.31 -10.14
CA GLY A 400 -16.19 23.45 -11.41
C GLY A 400 -14.66 23.40 -11.40
N HIS A 401 -14.01 23.63 -10.25
CA HIS A 401 -12.55 23.54 -10.13
C HIS A 401 -12.03 22.10 -9.96
N TYR A 402 -12.90 21.13 -9.63
CA TYR A 402 -12.49 19.73 -9.40
C TYR A 402 -12.21 18.94 -10.66
N PHE A 403 -12.61 19.49 -11.78
CA PHE A 403 -12.25 18.96 -13.06
C PHE A 403 -11.26 19.89 -13.79
N GLU A 404 -10.94 21.09 -13.31
CA GLU A 404 -10.18 22.06 -14.10
C GLU A 404 -8.79 21.63 -14.56
#